data_AF-A0A146FJV5-F1
#
_entry.id   AF-A0A146FJV5-F1
#
_cell.length_a   1.000
_cell.length_b   1.000
_cell.length_c   1.000
_cell.angle_alpha   90.00
_cell.angle_beta   90.00
_cell.angle_gamma   90.00
#
_symmetry.space_group_name_H-M   'P 1'
#
loop_
_entity.id
_entity.type
_entity.pdbx_description
1 polymer ?
#
loop_
_entity_poly.entity_id
_entity_poly.type
_entity_poly.pdbx_seq_one_letter_code
_entity_poly.pdbx_strand_id
1 'polypeptide(L)'
;MVVHSLLNLPLELPPDAEARQHGLETFTSGLSEYLSRCQTYEGGISGSPGSEAHGAYTFCALACLCLMGPPEVVVSRHPDSYHTCYALTGLSSAQYHHYHTTSSISSDEGFGSAYSWKCTPIPASDVASSDQNVFDEKDRLKAFHPIFVVPHAAAENLRIRGQTVWCDISCSEFGHLGSSPVDFLKLETPAETVLAMLRLGTVLTERSPTIDPIPGASKNDHHDK
;
A
#
# COMPACT_ATOMS: atom_id res chain seq x y z
N MET A 1 -15.67 -10.18 20.71
CA MET A 1 -14.97 -11.49 20.78
C MET A 1 -13.68 -11.47 21.59
N VAL A 2 -12.80 -10.46 21.49
CA VAL A 2 -11.53 -10.43 22.26
C VAL A 2 -11.73 -10.63 23.77
N VAL A 3 -12.57 -9.82 24.41
CA VAL A 3 -12.84 -9.95 25.86
C VAL A 3 -13.43 -11.31 26.21
N HIS A 4 -14.35 -11.83 25.39
CA HIS A 4 -14.98 -13.13 25.57
C HIS A 4 -13.95 -14.27 25.54
N SER A 5 -13.02 -14.23 24.58
CA SER A 5 -11.91 -15.17 24.45
C SER A 5 -10.93 -15.08 25.61
N LEU A 6 -10.47 -13.87 25.97
CA LEU A 6 -9.46 -13.68 27.02
C LEU A 6 -9.96 -14.06 28.41
N LEU A 7 -11.24 -13.81 28.70
CA LEU A 7 -11.86 -14.14 29.98
C LEU A 7 -12.44 -15.56 30.01
N ASN A 8 -12.30 -16.33 28.92
CA ASN A 8 -12.84 -17.68 28.77
C ASN A 8 -14.32 -17.77 29.16
N LEU A 9 -15.14 -16.83 28.66
CA LEU A 9 -16.56 -16.78 28.97
C LEU A 9 -17.32 -17.91 28.27
N PRO A 10 -18.46 -18.37 28.82
CA PRO A 10 -19.34 -19.31 28.12
C PRO A 10 -19.80 -18.73 26.78
N LEU A 11 -19.72 -19.53 25.71
CA LEU A 11 -20.13 -19.10 24.37
C LEU A 11 -21.65 -18.95 24.24
N GLU A 12 -22.41 -19.66 25.07
CA GLU A 12 -23.86 -19.55 25.16
C GLU A 12 -24.28 -18.18 25.69
N LEU A 13 -25.32 -17.62 25.07
CA LEU A 13 -25.90 -16.37 25.53
C LEU A 13 -26.62 -16.58 26.88
N PRO A 14 -26.62 -15.58 27.77
CA PRO A 14 -27.47 -15.61 28.97
C PRO A 14 -28.95 -15.87 28.62
N PRO A 15 -29.71 -16.55 29.49
CA PRO A 15 -31.11 -16.91 29.20
C PRO A 15 -32.03 -15.69 29.05
N ASP A 16 -31.66 -14.56 29.65
CA ASP A 16 -32.36 -13.28 29.61
C ASP A 16 -31.92 -12.36 28.46
N ALA A 17 -30.96 -12.79 27.62
CA ALA A 17 -30.49 -11.99 26.50
C ALA A 17 -31.58 -11.81 25.42
N GLU A 18 -31.89 -10.57 25.05
CA GLU A 18 -32.88 -10.24 24.02
C GLU A 18 -32.59 -10.91 22.67
N ALA A 19 -31.31 -11.11 22.34
CA ALA A 19 -30.88 -11.81 21.13
C ALA A 19 -31.46 -13.23 20.97
N ARG A 20 -31.81 -13.91 22.09
CA ARG A 20 -32.47 -15.22 22.05
C ARG A 20 -33.88 -15.15 21.47
N GLN A 21 -34.57 -14.02 21.58
CA GLN A 21 -35.88 -13.79 20.95
C GLN A 21 -35.78 -13.83 19.42
N HIS A 22 -34.59 -13.57 18.87
CA HIS A 22 -34.29 -13.63 17.45
C HIS A 22 -33.65 -14.96 17.01
N GLY A 23 -33.72 -16.00 17.86
CA GLY A 23 -33.20 -17.34 17.55
C GLY A 23 -31.67 -17.47 17.62
N LEU A 24 -30.98 -16.51 18.24
CA LEU A 24 -29.54 -16.58 18.46
C LEU A 24 -29.25 -17.27 19.79
N GLU A 25 -28.37 -18.27 19.79
CA GLU A 25 -28.07 -19.08 20.97
C GLU A 25 -26.70 -18.79 21.59
N THR A 26 -25.75 -18.31 20.77
CA THR A 26 -24.36 -18.07 21.17
C THR A 26 -23.89 -16.67 20.80
N PHE A 27 -22.82 -16.18 21.43
CA PHE A 27 -22.19 -14.90 21.09
C PHE A 27 -21.62 -14.84 19.67
N THR A 28 -21.42 -15.99 19.03
CA THR A 28 -20.93 -16.11 17.64
C THR A 28 -22.06 -16.36 16.63
N SER A 29 -23.29 -16.59 17.08
CA SER A 29 -24.43 -16.87 16.19
C SER A 29 -24.70 -15.68 15.27
N GLY A 30 -24.61 -15.89 13.95
CA GLY A 30 -24.86 -14.87 12.93
C GLY A 30 -23.76 -13.81 12.78
N LEU A 31 -22.65 -13.95 13.52
CA LEU A 31 -21.58 -12.95 13.54
C LEU A 31 -20.76 -12.95 12.24
N SER A 32 -20.41 -14.13 11.73
CA SER A 32 -19.72 -14.29 10.44
C SER A 32 -20.55 -13.70 9.28
N GLU A 33 -21.85 -13.93 9.29
CA GLU A 33 -22.80 -13.45 8.30
C GLU A 33 -22.94 -11.93 8.37
N TYR A 34 -22.93 -11.36 9.59
CA TYR A 34 -22.91 -9.91 9.77
C TYR A 34 -21.63 -9.29 9.20
N LEU A 35 -20.46 -9.83 9.55
CA LEU A 35 -19.16 -9.32 9.06
C LEU A 35 -19.04 -9.46 7.54
N SER A 36 -19.55 -10.55 6.96
CA SER A 36 -19.59 -10.73 5.51
C SER A 36 -20.40 -9.63 4.80
N ARG A 37 -21.51 -9.17 5.39
CA ARG A 37 -22.30 -8.05 4.84
C ARG A 37 -21.60 -6.69 4.96
N CYS A 38 -20.58 -6.57 5.80
CA CYS A 38 -19.77 -5.36 5.91
C CYS A 38 -18.68 -5.27 4.82
N GLN A 39 -18.47 -6.32 4.02
CA GLN A 39 -17.56 -6.24 2.89
C GLN A 39 -18.14 -5.32 1.81
N THR A 40 -17.33 -4.41 1.30
CA THR A 40 -17.73 -3.46 0.25
C THR A 40 -17.28 -3.94 -1.13
N TYR A 41 -17.72 -3.24 -2.18
CA TYR A 41 -17.30 -3.51 -3.56
C TYR A 41 -15.79 -3.29 -3.79
N GLU A 42 -15.13 -2.56 -2.89
CA GLU A 42 -13.68 -2.30 -2.90
C GLU A 42 -12.89 -3.49 -2.37
N GLY A 43 -13.58 -4.49 -1.80
CA GLY A 43 -13.02 -5.70 -1.18
C GLY A 43 -12.70 -5.57 0.31
N GLY A 44 -12.63 -4.33 0.82
CA GLY A 44 -12.46 -4.03 2.24
C GLY A 44 -13.70 -4.23 3.08
N ILE A 45 -13.53 -4.11 4.40
CA ILE A 45 -14.64 -4.19 5.36
C ILE A 45 -14.89 -2.82 5.98
N SER A 46 -16.16 -2.46 6.09
CA SER A 46 -16.65 -1.25 6.74
C SER A 46 -17.16 -1.52 8.15
N GLY A 47 -17.46 -0.46 8.91
CA GLY A 47 -17.97 -0.58 10.27
C GLY A 47 -19.40 -1.13 10.36
N SER A 48 -20.15 -1.04 9.26
CA SER A 48 -21.53 -1.53 9.15
C SER A 48 -21.91 -1.72 7.66
N PRO A 49 -22.85 -2.62 7.34
CA PRO A 49 -23.23 -2.88 5.95
C PRO A 49 -23.62 -1.61 5.20
N GLY A 50 -23.03 -1.41 4.02
CA GLY A 50 -23.27 -0.25 3.16
C GLY A 50 -22.43 1.00 3.47
N SER A 51 -21.59 0.97 4.51
CA SER A 51 -20.62 2.05 4.79
C SER A 51 -19.33 1.90 3.99
N GLU A 52 -18.50 2.95 3.98
CA GLU A 52 -17.19 2.97 3.32
C GLU A 52 -16.19 1.98 3.95
N ALA A 53 -15.38 1.31 3.12
CA ALA A 53 -14.36 0.41 3.61
C ALA A 53 -13.27 1.18 4.35
N HIS A 54 -12.76 0.58 5.43
CA HIS A 54 -11.70 1.20 6.21
C HIS A 54 -10.75 0.14 6.76
N GLY A 55 -9.45 0.43 6.72
CA GLY A 55 -8.41 -0.49 7.20
C GLY A 55 -8.62 -0.91 8.66
N ALA A 56 -9.05 0.02 9.53
CA ALA A 56 -9.35 -0.30 10.93
C ALA A 56 -10.50 -1.30 11.10
N TYR A 57 -11.59 -1.18 10.32
CA TYR A 57 -12.70 -2.12 10.39
C TYR A 57 -12.35 -3.46 9.73
N THR A 58 -11.54 -3.43 8.69
CA THR A 58 -10.95 -4.62 8.07
C THR A 58 -10.12 -5.41 9.08
N PHE A 59 -9.23 -4.75 9.84
CA PHE A 59 -8.50 -5.38 10.93
C PHE A 59 -9.44 -5.99 11.98
N CYS A 60 -10.41 -5.21 12.48
CA CYS A 60 -11.35 -5.68 13.50
C CYS A 60 -12.15 -6.91 13.05
N ALA A 61 -12.64 -6.90 11.81
CA ALA A 61 -13.42 -7.99 11.26
C ALA A 61 -12.57 -9.25 11.03
N LEU A 62 -11.38 -9.12 10.45
CA LEU A 62 -10.46 -10.24 10.24
C LEU A 62 -10.02 -10.86 11.58
N ALA A 63 -9.66 -10.03 12.56
CA ALA A 63 -9.30 -10.51 13.89
C ALA A 63 -10.48 -11.26 14.55
N CYS A 64 -11.70 -10.74 14.40
CA CYS A 64 -12.91 -11.40 14.91
C CYS A 64 -13.14 -12.76 14.23
N LEU A 65 -13.00 -12.84 12.91
CA LEU A 65 -13.12 -14.09 12.15
C LEU A 65 -12.06 -15.12 12.59
N CYS A 66 -10.80 -14.71 12.75
CA CYS A 66 -9.72 -15.58 13.23
C CYS A 66 -9.92 -16.08 14.68
N LEU A 67 -10.73 -15.40 15.50
CA LEU A 67 -11.14 -15.92 16.81
C LEU A 67 -12.22 -17.01 16.71
N MET A 68 -12.97 -17.06 15.61
CA MET A 68 -14.03 -18.03 15.38
C MET A 68 -13.55 -19.30 14.66
N GLY A 69 -12.39 -19.24 13.99
CA GLY A 69 -11.84 -20.39 13.28
C GLY A 69 -10.51 -20.10 12.59
N PRO A 70 -9.90 -21.13 11.98
CA PRO A 70 -8.63 -21.00 11.29
C PRO A 70 -8.73 -20.02 10.10
N PRO A 71 -7.73 -19.13 9.89
CA PRO A 71 -7.76 -18.10 8.85
C PRO A 71 -8.07 -18.63 7.46
N GLU A 72 -7.59 -19.81 7.10
CA GLU A 72 -7.78 -20.43 5.79
C GLU A 72 -9.25 -20.76 5.51
N VAL A 73 -10.05 -20.94 6.57
CA VAL A 73 -11.48 -21.24 6.49
C VAL A 73 -12.31 -19.96 6.57
N VAL A 74 -11.97 -19.07 7.51
CA VAL A 74 -12.80 -17.91 7.86
C VAL A 74 -12.48 -16.65 7.05
N VAL A 75 -11.28 -16.54 6.48
CA VAL A 75 -10.81 -15.38 5.67
C VAL A 75 -10.96 -15.68 4.16
N SER A 76 -11.94 -16.50 3.76
CA SER A 76 -12.04 -16.94 2.37
C SER A 76 -12.88 -16.01 1.46
N ARG A 77 -12.25 -15.73 0.30
CA ARG A 77 -12.71 -15.14 -0.98
C ARG A 77 -12.70 -13.61 -1.08
N HIS A 78 -11.72 -13.16 -1.87
CA HIS A 78 -11.46 -11.81 -2.39
C HIS A 78 -10.57 -10.91 -1.52
N PRO A 79 -9.28 -11.27 -1.32
CA PRO A 79 -8.28 -10.23 -1.09
C PRO A 79 -8.23 -9.35 -2.34
N ASP A 80 -8.55 -8.07 -2.21
CA ASP A 80 -8.37 -7.10 -3.28
C ASP A 80 -6.94 -6.53 -3.27
N SER A 81 -6.58 -5.89 -4.38
CA SER A 81 -5.26 -5.29 -4.55
C SER A 81 -5.03 -4.09 -3.62
N TYR A 82 -6.08 -3.38 -3.22
CA TYR A 82 -5.97 -2.20 -2.35
C TYR A 82 -5.55 -2.61 -0.94
N HIS A 83 -6.29 -3.52 -0.31
CA HIS A 83 -5.99 -4.01 1.04
C HIS A 83 -4.68 -4.79 1.08
N THR A 84 -4.40 -5.61 0.07
CA THR A 84 -3.11 -6.28 -0.05
C THR A 84 -1.97 -5.25 -0.12
N CYS A 85 -2.11 -4.19 -0.92
CA CYS A 85 -1.10 -3.14 -1.04
C CYS A 85 -0.85 -2.43 0.29
N TYR A 86 -1.90 -1.95 0.98
CA TYR A 86 -1.73 -1.20 2.23
C TYR A 86 -1.29 -2.08 3.40
N ALA A 87 -1.74 -3.34 3.46
CA ALA A 87 -1.27 -4.29 4.46
C ALA A 87 0.23 -4.58 4.29
N LEU A 88 0.69 -4.84 3.06
CA LEU A 88 2.11 -5.06 2.77
C LEU A 88 2.94 -3.78 2.96
N THR A 89 2.40 -2.61 2.64
CA THR A 89 3.06 -1.33 2.90
C THR A 89 3.21 -1.06 4.40
N GLY A 90 2.17 -1.35 5.19
CA GLY A 90 2.20 -1.26 6.65
C GLY A 90 3.21 -2.23 7.26
N LEU A 91 3.20 -3.48 6.80
CA LEU A 91 4.18 -4.50 7.21
C LEU A 91 5.60 -4.06 6.86
N SER A 92 5.84 -3.55 5.66
CA SER A 92 7.14 -2.99 5.28
C SER A 92 7.52 -1.83 6.21
N SER A 93 6.61 -0.90 6.51
CA SER A 93 6.91 0.24 7.38
C SER A 93 7.31 -0.21 8.79
N ALA A 94 6.71 -1.28 9.31
CA ALA A 94 7.05 -1.85 10.61
C ALA A 94 8.42 -2.56 10.65
N GLN A 95 8.97 -2.93 9.48
CA GLN A 95 10.25 -3.64 9.37
C GLN A 95 11.47 -2.70 9.23
N TYR A 96 11.25 -1.38 9.10
CA TYR A 96 12.30 -0.39 8.84
C TYR A 96 12.17 0.82 9.77
N HIS A 97 13.32 1.33 10.23
CA HIS A 97 13.37 2.65 10.82
C HIS A 97 13.53 3.69 9.70
N HIS A 98 12.46 4.44 9.44
CA HIS A 98 12.47 5.57 8.50
C HIS A 98 12.87 6.85 9.23
N TYR A 99 13.85 7.56 8.67
CA TYR A 99 14.36 8.80 9.26
C TYR A 99 14.73 9.81 8.18
N HIS A 100 14.74 11.08 8.57
CA HIS A 100 15.03 12.20 7.68
C HIS A 100 16.50 12.64 7.85
N THR A 101 17.18 12.91 6.73
CA THR A 101 18.56 13.41 6.70
C THR A 101 18.63 14.85 6.21
N THR A 102 19.79 15.49 6.35
CA THR A 102 20.05 16.83 5.77
C THR A 102 20.56 16.76 4.33
N SER A 103 21.02 15.59 3.88
CA SER A 103 21.41 15.34 2.49
C SER A 103 20.21 14.94 1.63
N SER A 104 19.94 15.73 0.60
CA SER A 104 18.93 15.49 -0.44
C SER A 104 19.63 15.14 -1.75
N ILE A 105 19.04 14.25 -2.55
CA ILE A 105 19.48 13.97 -3.92
C ILE A 105 19.06 15.08 -4.92
N SER A 106 18.13 15.95 -4.54
CA SER A 106 17.68 17.09 -5.34
C SER A 106 18.53 18.31 -5.04
N SER A 107 19.16 18.88 -6.09
CA SER A 107 19.93 20.13 -6.06
C SER A 107 19.05 21.39 -6.14
N ASP A 108 17.74 21.24 -6.25
CA ASP A 108 16.76 22.28 -6.48
C ASP A 108 16.07 22.73 -5.18
N GLU A 109 15.72 24.02 -5.04
CA GLU A 109 15.15 24.60 -3.80
C GLU A 109 13.75 24.05 -3.45
N GLY A 110 13.07 23.41 -4.41
CA GLY A 110 11.77 22.76 -4.21
C GLY A 110 11.88 21.30 -3.77
N PHE A 111 11.24 20.97 -2.64
CA PHE A 111 11.02 19.60 -2.14
C PHE A 111 12.25 18.81 -1.67
N GLY A 112 13.40 19.45 -1.41
CA GLY A 112 14.60 18.75 -0.92
C GLY A 112 14.34 17.83 0.28
N SER A 113 13.55 18.29 1.27
CA SER A 113 13.17 17.48 2.44
C SER A 113 12.43 16.18 2.07
N ALA A 114 11.60 16.19 1.03
CA ALA A 114 10.87 14.99 0.62
C ALA A 114 11.80 13.90 0.06
N TYR A 115 12.97 14.29 -0.47
CA TYR A 115 13.98 13.37 -1.01
C TYR A 115 15.17 13.14 -0.06
N SER A 116 15.07 13.61 1.18
CA SER A 116 16.05 13.38 2.24
C SER A 116 15.68 12.21 3.16
N TRP A 117 14.61 11.48 2.87
CA TRP A 117 14.24 10.32 3.68
C TRP A 117 15.12 9.12 3.36
N LYS A 118 15.63 8.49 4.41
CA LYS A 118 16.41 7.24 4.36
C LYS A 118 15.76 6.21 5.29
N CYS A 119 16.19 4.97 5.15
CA CYS A 119 15.67 3.86 5.94
C CYS A 119 16.80 2.90 6.33
N THR A 120 16.73 2.35 7.54
CA THR A 120 17.57 1.23 7.99
C THR A 120 16.66 0.06 8.39
N PRO A 121 17.04 -1.19 8.03
CA PRO A 121 16.25 -2.35 8.43
C PRO A 121 16.31 -2.52 9.95
N ILE A 122 15.17 -2.84 10.55
CA ILE A 122 15.12 -3.27 11.94
C ILE A 122 15.47 -4.77 11.94
N PRO A 123 16.56 -5.21 12.58
CA PRO A 123 16.99 -6.60 12.54
C PRO A 123 15.99 -7.50 13.26
N ALA A 124 15.73 -8.70 12.72
CA ALA A 124 15.00 -9.72 13.47
C ALA A 124 15.72 -10.00 14.80
N SER A 125 14.97 -9.97 15.91
CA SER A 125 15.53 -10.07 17.26
C SER A 125 15.58 -11.53 17.71
N ASP A 126 16.79 -12.06 17.92
CA ASP A 126 17.03 -13.40 18.48
C ASP A 126 16.88 -13.46 20.02
N VAL A 127 16.70 -12.31 20.69
CA VAL A 127 16.70 -12.21 22.16
C VAL A 127 15.48 -11.44 22.65
N ALA A 128 14.84 -11.97 23.69
CA ALA A 128 13.64 -11.41 24.32
C ALA A 128 13.90 -10.04 24.96
N SER A 129 13.79 -8.96 24.18
CA SER A 129 13.57 -7.60 24.65
C SER A 129 12.09 -7.25 24.54
N SER A 130 11.63 -6.20 25.21
CA SER A 130 10.24 -5.71 25.10
C SER A 130 9.86 -5.22 23.70
N ASP A 131 10.86 -4.98 22.84
CA ASP A 131 10.71 -4.53 21.44
C ASP A 131 11.01 -5.68 20.47
N GLN A 132 10.58 -6.89 20.81
CA GLN A 132 10.82 -8.09 20.01
C GLN A 132 10.09 -7.99 18.67
N ASN A 133 10.84 -8.13 17.57
CA ASN A 133 10.28 -8.22 16.23
C ASN A 133 9.61 -9.58 16.06
N VAL A 134 8.36 -9.56 15.60
CA VAL A 134 7.51 -10.75 15.40
C VAL A 134 7.62 -11.35 14.00
N PHE A 135 8.54 -10.84 13.16
CA PHE A 135 8.71 -11.26 11.78
C PHE A 135 10.09 -11.92 11.56
N ASP A 136 10.12 -12.93 10.70
CA ASP A 136 11.35 -13.57 10.26
C ASP A 136 12.02 -12.77 9.12
N GLU A 137 13.34 -12.89 8.96
CA GLU A 137 14.07 -12.26 7.85
C GLU A 137 13.58 -12.70 6.46
N LYS A 138 13.04 -13.92 6.34
CA LYS A 138 12.44 -14.43 5.10
C LYS A 138 11.19 -13.66 4.67
N ASP A 139 10.51 -13.01 5.62
CA ASP A 139 9.27 -12.26 5.41
C ASP A 139 9.55 -10.76 5.21
N ARG A 140 10.83 -10.37 5.08
CA ARG A 140 11.24 -8.98 4.89
C ARG A 140 10.80 -8.45 3.53
N LEU A 141 9.99 -7.40 3.55
CA LEU A 141 9.57 -6.67 2.37
C LEU A 141 10.60 -5.59 2.02
N LYS A 142 10.54 -5.10 0.77
CA LYS A 142 11.38 -3.97 0.34
C LYS A 142 10.87 -2.68 0.98
N ALA A 143 11.76 -1.83 1.48
CA ALA A 143 11.38 -0.54 2.08
C ALA A 143 10.64 0.38 1.08
N PHE A 144 9.50 0.91 1.52
CA PHE A 144 8.72 1.93 0.82
C PHE A 144 9.00 3.32 1.39
N HIS A 145 9.04 4.33 0.52
CA HIS A 145 9.23 5.72 0.91
C HIS A 145 8.00 6.22 1.69
N PRO A 146 8.17 6.79 2.89
CA PRO A 146 7.04 7.10 3.78
C PRO A 146 6.09 8.18 3.22
N ILE A 147 6.59 9.04 2.34
CA ILE A 147 5.77 10.07 1.67
C ILE A 147 5.13 9.56 0.37
N PHE A 148 5.88 8.81 -0.45
CA PHE A 148 5.49 8.52 -1.84
C PHE A 148 4.91 7.13 -2.03
N VAL A 149 5.02 6.27 -1.02
CA VAL A 149 4.48 4.89 -1.03
C VAL A 149 4.97 4.11 -2.26
N VAL A 150 6.24 4.31 -2.60
CA VAL A 150 7.00 3.56 -3.62
C VAL A 150 8.42 3.34 -3.09
N PRO A 151 9.20 2.37 -3.60
CA PRO A 151 10.58 2.19 -3.17
C PRO A 151 11.40 3.49 -3.28
N HIS A 152 12.26 3.78 -2.30
CA HIS A 152 13.08 5.01 -2.26
C HIS A 152 13.80 5.27 -3.60
N ALA A 153 14.47 4.26 -4.15
CA ALA A 153 15.16 4.35 -5.42
C ALA A 153 14.23 4.68 -6.60
N ALA A 154 12.97 4.23 -6.58
CA ALA A 154 12.02 4.52 -7.64
C ALA A 154 11.61 6.01 -7.61
N ALA A 155 11.35 6.56 -6.42
CA ALA A 155 11.08 7.99 -6.24
C ALA A 155 12.28 8.85 -6.64
N GLU A 156 13.48 8.46 -6.21
CA GLU A 156 14.73 9.15 -6.54
C GLU A 156 14.99 9.16 -8.07
N ASN A 157 14.87 8.01 -8.72
CA ASN A 157 15.07 7.88 -10.16
C ASN A 157 14.04 8.68 -10.97
N LEU A 158 12.77 8.69 -10.55
CA LEU A 158 11.72 9.45 -11.23
C LEU A 158 11.99 10.96 -11.13
N ARG A 159 12.44 11.44 -9.96
CA ARG A 159 12.80 12.85 -9.75
C ARG A 159 13.98 13.28 -10.62
N ILE A 160 15.06 12.50 -10.62
CA ILE A 160 16.25 12.78 -11.43
C ILE A 160 15.90 12.78 -12.93
N ARG A 161 15.18 11.76 -13.39
CA ARG A 161 14.77 11.64 -14.80
C ARG A 161 13.89 12.81 -15.22
N GLY A 162 12.95 13.23 -14.38
CA GLY A 162 12.14 14.43 -14.62
C GLY A 162 13.02 15.67 -14.81
N GLN A 163 13.96 15.92 -13.89
CA GLN A 163 14.87 17.07 -13.99
C GLN A 163 15.71 17.03 -15.27
N THR A 164 16.27 15.88 -15.66
CA THR A 164 17.06 15.75 -16.89
C THR A 164 16.22 16.03 -18.14
N VAL A 165 15.03 15.44 -18.25
CA VAL A 165 14.13 15.64 -19.39
C VAL A 165 13.72 17.12 -19.51
N TRP A 166 13.46 17.78 -18.39
CA TRP A 166 13.16 19.22 -18.37
C TRP A 166 14.35 20.07 -18.82
N CYS A 167 15.57 19.77 -18.36
CA CYS A 167 16.78 20.45 -18.82
C CYS A 167 16.98 20.27 -20.34
N ASP A 168 16.78 19.07 -20.87
CA ASP A 168 16.92 18.78 -22.30
C ASP A 168 15.90 19.56 -23.15
N ILE A 169 14.62 19.59 -22.73
CA ILE A 169 13.56 20.34 -23.43
C ILE A 169 13.85 21.84 -23.40
N SER A 170 14.17 22.38 -22.21
CA SER A 170 14.52 23.81 -22.04
C SER A 170 15.70 24.21 -22.94
N CYS A 171 16.74 23.38 -23.03
CA CYS A 171 17.91 23.66 -23.85
C CYS A 171 17.63 23.58 -25.36
N SER A 172 16.73 22.69 -25.79
CA SER A 172 16.40 22.47 -27.21
C SER A 172 15.36 23.45 -27.78
N GLU A 173 14.38 23.89 -26.97
CA GLU A 173 13.27 24.75 -27.44
C GLU A 173 13.44 26.23 -27.06
N PHE A 174 14.14 26.55 -25.96
CA PHE A 174 14.28 27.91 -25.43
C PHE A 174 15.75 28.30 -25.31
N GLY A 175 16.43 28.45 -26.46
CA GLY A 175 17.79 28.95 -26.49
C GLY A 175 17.97 30.21 -25.61
N HIS A 176 18.76 30.07 -24.55
CA HIS A 176 19.19 31.14 -23.63
C HIS A 176 18.14 31.94 -22.86
N LEU A 177 16.93 31.43 -22.63
CA LEU A 177 16.04 31.98 -21.61
C LEU A 177 15.91 30.99 -20.46
N GLY A 178 16.57 31.31 -19.35
CA GLY A 178 16.51 30.55 -18.10
C GLY A 178 15.15 30.68 -17.42
N SER A 179 14.11 30.10 -18.03
CA SER A 179 12.77 30.03 -17.44
C SER A 179 12.65 28.79 -16.57
N SER A 180 12.16 29.00 -15.35
CA SER A 180 11.95 27.95 -14.34
C SER A 180 10.76 27.05 -14.73
N PRO A 181 10.66 25.79 -14.25
CA PRO A 181 9.52 24.90 -14.51
C PRO A 181 8.15 25.52 -14.21
N VAL A 182 8.11 26.51 -13.31
CA VAL A 182 6.88 27.24 -12.94
C VAL A 182 6.37 28.17 -14.06
N ASP A 183 7.26 28.65 -14.94
CA ASP A 183 6.85 29.47 -16.10
C ASP A 183 6.19 28.62 -17.19
N PHE A 184 6.49 27.32 -17.26
CA PHE A 184 5.82 26.36 -18.14
C PHE A 184 4.39 26.03 -17.69
N LEU A 185 4.06 26.25 -16.42
CA LEU A 185 2.70 26.14 -15.88
C LEU A 185 1.86 27.42 -16.09
N LYS A 186 2.46 28.49 -16.64
CA LYS A 186 1.75 29.69 -17.11
C LYS A 186 1.32 29.57 -18.59
N LEU A 187 1.15 28.35 -19.10
CA LEU A 187 0.51 28.17 -20.40
C LEU A 187 -0.93 28.67 -20.29
N GLU A 188 -1.23 29.76 -20.99
CA GLU A 188 -2.47 30.53 -20.83
C GLU A 188 -3.71 29.77 -21.33
N THR A 189 -3.54 28.58 -21.95
CA THR A 189 -4.66 27.78 -22.47
C THR A 189 -4.59 26.29 -22.06
N PRO A 190 -5.73 25.66 -21.72
CA PRO A 190 -5.79 24.23 -21.37
C PRO A 190 -5.26 23.28 -22.46
N ALA A 191 -5.31 23.69 -23.72
CA ALA A 191 -4.85 22.89 -24.86
C ALA A 191 -3.33 22.75 -24.91
N GLU A 192 -2.58 23.79 -24.53
CA GLU A 192 -1.13 23.76 -24.47
C GLU A 192 -0.62 22.90 -23.31
N THR A 193 -1.30 22.93 -22.17
CA THR A 193 -1.01 22.05 -21.03
C THR A 193 -1.21 20.58 -21.38
N VAL A 194 -2.30 20.24 -22.08
CA VAL A 194 -2.55 18.85 -22.52
C VAL A 194 -1.52 18.40 -23.56
N LEU A 195 -1.16 19.26 -24.52
CA LEU A 195 -0.15 18.93 -25.52
C LEU A 195 1.24 18.76 -24.90
N ALA A 196 1.59 19.59 -23.92
CA ALA A 196 2.81 19.45 -23.12
C ALA A 196 2.84 18.13 -22.34
N MET A 197 1.75 17.78 -21.64
CA MET A 197 1.65 16.52 -20.90
C MET A 197 1.72 15.29 -21.82
N LEU A 198 1.08 15.34 -23.00
CA LEU A 198 1.16 14.26 -23.99
C LEU A 198 2.57 14.12 -24.59
N ARG A 199 3.27 15.22 -24.83
CA ARG A 199 4.66 15.21 -25.30
C ARG A 199 5.63 14.70 -24.24
N LEU A 200 5.46 15.12 -22.99
CA LEU A 200 6.18 14.55 -21.84
C LEU A 200 5.91 13.04 -21.72
N GLY A 201 4.65 12.61 -21.85
CA GLY A 201 4.29 11.19 -21.85
C GLY A 201 4.95 10.40 -22.98
N THR A 202 5.02 10.97 -24.18
CA THR A 202 5.65 10.33 -25.36
C THR A 202 7.16 10.18 -25.16
N VAL A 203 7.86 11.24 -24.71
CA VAL A 203 9.31 11.21 -24.42
C VAL A 203 9.66 10.25 -23.28
N LEU A 204 8.80 10.17 -22.25
CA LEU A 204 8.98 9.21 -21.15
C LEU A 204 8.80 7.76 -21.63
N THR A 205 7.90 7.51 -22.59
CA THR A 205 7.59 6.17 -23.11
C THR A 205 8.63 5.69 -24.12
N GLU A 206 9.09 6.55 -25.04
CA GLU A 206 10.05 6.19 -26.11
C GLU A 206 11.47 5.92 -25.59
N ARG A 207 11.82 6.38 -24.39
CA ARG A 207 13.15 6.20 -23.78
C ARG A 207 13.18 5.24 -22.59
N SER A 208 12.14 4.43 -22.40
CA SER A 208 12.20 3.35 -21.40
C SER A 208 13.20 2.27 -21.86
N PRO A 209 14.16 1.83 -21.02
CA PRO A 209 14.90 0.62 -21.33
C PRO A 209 13.91 -0.54 -21.40
N THR A 210 14.00 -1.34 -22.46
CA THR A 210 13.26 -2.60 -22.57
C THR A 210 13.43 -3.38 -21.27
N ILE A 211 12.33 -3.71 -20.61
CA ILE A 211 12.36 -4.65 -19.48
C ILE A 211 12.80 -5.98 -20.09
N ASP A 212 14.04 -6.39 -19.83
CA ASP A 212 14.50 -7.72 -20.23
C ASP A 212 13.58 -8.76 -19.58
N PRO A 213 13.13 -9.78 -20.34
CA PRO A 213 12.33 -10.85 -19.77
C PRO A 213 13.14 -11.58 -18.69
N ILE A 214 12.47 -11.84 -17.57
CA ILE A 214 13.01 -12.56 -16.42
C ILE A 214 13.59 -13.92 -16.91
N PRO A 215 14.87 -14.22 -16.67
CA PRO A 215 15.43 -15.50 -17.05
C PRO A 215 14.79 -16.59 -16.17
N GLY A 216 13.95 -17.43 -16.75
CA GLY A 216 13.33 -18.56 -16.05
C GLY A 216 11.87 -18.86 -16.39
N ALA A 217 11.19 -18.05 -17.20
CA ALA A 217 9.87 -18.40 -17.71
C ALA A 217 9.98 -19.49 -18.79
N SER A 218 9.94 -20.76 -18.36
CA SER A 218 9.75 -21.91 -19.24
C SER A 218 8.48 -21.70 -20.06
N LYS A 219 8.61 -21.68 -21.39
CA LYS A 219 7.47 -21.80 -22.31
C LYS A 219 6.82 -23.15 -22.06
N ASN A 220 5.61 -23.15 -21.50
CA ASN A 220 4.74 -24.30 -21.64
C ASN A 220 4.22 -24.30 -23.08
N ASP A 221 4.83 -25.15 -23.92
CA ASP A 221 4.26 -25.53 -25.20
C ASP A 221 2.95 -26.28 -24.92
N HIS A 222 1.82 -25.59 -25.12
CA HIS A 222 0.56 -26.27 -25.41
C HIS A 222 0.66 -26.86 -26.81
N HIS A 223 1.05 -28.14 -26.87
CA HIS A 223 0.82 -28.96 -28.03
C HIS A 223 -0.66 -29.36 -28.04
N ASP A 224 -1.43 -28.73 -28.93
CA ASP A 224 -2.70 -29.26 -29.42
C ASP A 224 -2.49 -30.69 -29.95
N LYS A 225 -3.11 -31.66 -29.27
CA LYS A 225 -3.69 -32.88 -29.85
C LYS A 225 -4.84 -33.37 -28.99
#